data_AF-A0A2D5ZIM4-F1
#
_entry.id   AF-A0A2D5ZIM4-F1
#
_cell.length_a   1.000
_cell.length_b   1.000
_cell.length_c   1.000
_cell.angle_alpha   90.00
_cell.angle_beta   90.00
_cell.angle_gamma   90.00
#
_symmetry.space_group_name_H-M   'P 1'
#
loop_
_entity.id
_entity.type
_entity.pdbx_description
1 polymer ?
#
loop_
_entity_poly.entity_id
_entity_poly.type
_entity_poly.pdbx_seq_one_letter_code
_entity_poly.pdbx_strand_id
1 'polypeptide(L)'
;MRTPIDNHPSYGGPGWRSRPERHSDDVARGELWRPCGFDSETARLREVLISWPSDALTAIDDPAEELMLEAIDLPAIRRQTESIAALYESLGVVVHIARPATPPPPNYLFMRDLFFMTTEGAVVARPAAPQRAREPRFAAEALARIGIPIVATIRGAGLFEGADALWFNAKNVLIGVARRTNNEATRQLSPILDEIGARLTAIPLPNGVQHLLGVVNFLAGDLAAVRSAKAPSELHTFLDEHGVEQVSLEPSDEVDRLGAMNFVTIAPREIVMPAACPRTREIYQRYGIECHEVDVSEYLKAAGGPGCLTGILRRG
;
A
#
# COMPACT_ATOMS: atom_id res chain seq x y z
N MET A 1 -38.00 21.52 35.69
CA MET A 1 -37.07 22.66 35.51
C MET A 1 -35.71 22.09 35.19
N ARG A 2 -35.09 22.50 34.07
CA ARG A 2 -33.68 22.17 33.81
C ARG A 2 -32.84 22.89 34.88
N THR A 3 -31.97 22.15 35.55
CA THR A 3 -31.09 22.69 36.59
C THR A 3 -30.01 23.57 35.93
N PRO A 4 -29.37 24.51 36.66
CA PRO A 4 -28.31 25.34 36.11
C PRO A 4 -27.16 24.55 35.45
N ILE A 5 -26.92 23.31 35.88
CA ILE A 5 -25.92 22.42 35.29
C ILE A 5 -26.32 21.93 33.89
N ASP A 6 -27.61 21.69 33.65
CA ASP A 6 -28.15 21.24 32.35
C ASP A 6 -28.03 22.30 31.26
N ASN A 7 -27.70 23.54 31.63
CA ASN A 7 -27.52 24.67 30.73
C ASN A 7 -26.05 25.00 30.46
N HIS A 8 -25.11 24.23 31.01
CA HIS A 8 -23.69 24.38 30.72
C HIS A 8 -23.34 23.79 29.34
N PRO A 9 -22.39 24.35 28.55
CA PRO A 9 -22.05 23.87 27.20
C PRO A 9 -21.71 22.39 27.12
N SER A 10 -21.05 21.84 28.15
CA SER A 10 -20.71 20.41 28.22
C SER A 10 -21.93 19.48 28.21
N TYR A 11 -23.13 19.99 28.54
CA TYR A 11 -24.39 19.24 28.52
C TYR A 11 -25.33 19.70 27.39
N GLY A 12 -24.79 20.37 26.37
CA GLY A 12 -25.56 20.87 25.23
C GLY A 12 -26.26 22.21 25.47
N GLY A 13 -25.87 22.93 26.53
CA GLY A 13 -26.33 24.29 26.79
C GLY A 13 -25.74 25.34 25.83
N PRO A 14 -26.15 26.61 25.96
CA PRO A 14 -25.65 27.71 25.12
C PRO A 14 -24.12 27.78 25.09
N GLY A 15 -23.52 27.62 23.91
CA GLY A 15 -22.06 27.56 23.72
C GLY A 15 -21.58 26.23 23.14
N TRP A 16 -22.34 25.14 23.28
CA TRP A 16 -22.10 23.91 22.53
C TRP A 16 -22.22 24.17 21.02
N ARG A 17 -21.31 23.60 20.24
CA ARG A 17 -21.33 23.62 18.78
C ARG A 17 -21.04 22.22 18.26
N SER A 18 -22.01 21.65 17.55
CA SER A 18 -21.77 20.43 16.78
C SER A 18 -20.91 20.75 15.56
N ARG A 19 -20.05 19.82 15.15
CA ARG A 19 -19.31 19.95 13.89
C ARG A 19 -20.29 19.83 12.71
N PRO A 20 -20.37 20.83 11.82
CA PRO A 20 -21.21 20.73 10.63
C PRO A 20 -20.51 20.00 9.48
N GLU A 21 -19.18 19.96 9.46
CA GLU A 21 -18.41 19.37 8.36
C GLU A 21 -18.20 17.85 8.51
N ARG A 22 -17.92 17.20 7.38
CA ARG A 22 -17.58 15.77 7.34
C ARG A 22 -16.09 15.57 7.66
N HIS A 23 -15.73 14.35 8.03
CA HIS A 23 -14.34 14.00 8.30
C HIS A 23 -13.43 14.19 7.07
N SER A 24 -13.92 13.91 5.85
CA SER A 24 -13.21 14.23 4.60
C SER A 24 -12.87 15.72 4.46
N ASP A 25 -13.76 16.61 4.94
CA ASP A 25 -13.50 18.06 4.93
C ASP A 25 -12.39 18.43 5.95
N ASP A 26 -12.35 17.76 7.11
CA ASP A 26 -11.27 17.90 8.11
C ASP A 26 -9.90 17.46 7.55
N VAL A 27 -9.87 16.34 6.81
CA VAL A 27 -8.65 15.84 6.16
C VAL A 27 -8.20 16.77 5.04
N ALA A 28 -9.12 17.23 4.18
CA ALA A 28 -8.80 18.11 3.07
C ALA A 28 -8.26 19.48 3.51
N ARG A 29 -8.78 20.03 4.62
CA ARG A 29 -8.31 21.31 5.18
C ARG A 29 -6.89 21.24 5.73
N GLY A 30 -6.48 20.09 6.25
CA GLY A 30 -5.12 19.92 6.77
C GLY A 30 -4.85 20.55 8.14
N GLU A 31 -5.90 21.00 8.85
CA GLU A 31 -5.79 21.71 10.13
C GLU A 31 -5.80 20.77 11.34
N LEU A 32 -6.62 19.72 11.28
CA LEU A 32 -6.76 18.72 12.35
C LEU A 32 -5.97 17.44 12.04
N TRP A 33 -5.98 17.05 10.78
CA TRP A 33 -5.28 15.89 10.24
C TRP A 33 -4.33 16.36 9.15
N ARG A 34 -3.25 15.61 8.92
CA ARG A 34 -2.43 15.83 7.74
C ARG A 34 -3.26 15.49 6.49
N PRO A 35 -3.24 16.32 5.42
CA PRO A 35 -3.86 15.95 4.16
C PRO A 35 -3.31 14.63 3.64
N CYS A 36 -4.18 13.66 3.41
CA CYS A 36 -3.82 12.30 3.00
C CYS A 36 -4.85 11.71 2.04
N GLY A 37 -4.61 10.48 1.63
CA GLY A 37 -5.54 9.70 0.86
C GLY A 37 -5.28 9.73 -0.65
N PHE A 38 -5.88 8.76 -1.32
CA PHE A 38 -5.94 8.67 -2.77
C PHE A 38 -7.08 7.73 -3.18
N ASP A 39 -7.45 7.81 -4.45
CA ASP A 39 -8.56 7.06 -5.04
C ASP A 39 -8.22 6.48 -6.43
N SER A 40 -6.94 6.55 -6.82
CA SER A 40 -6.40 5.86 -8.00
C SER A 40 -4.93 5.55 -7.79
N GLU A 41 -4.49 4.36 -8.17
CA GLU A 41 -3.07 3.97 -8.13
C GLU A 41 -2.19 4.76 -9.12
N THR A 42 -2.78 5.56 -10.02
CA THR A 42 -2.04 6.22 -11.11
C THR A 42 -1.95 7.73 -10.96
N ALA A 43 -2.78 8.34 -10.09
CA ALA A 43 -2.68 9.76 -9.78
C ALA A 43 -1.27 10.09 -9.24
N ARG A 44 -0.80 11.32 -9.46
CA ARG A 44 0.58 11.70 -9.12
C ARG A 44 0.85 11.43 -7.65
N LEU A 45 1.89 10.65 -7.37
CA LEU A 45 2.35 10.32 -6.03
C LEU A 45 2.89 11.58 -5.36
N ARG A 46 2.44 11.83 -4.12
CA ARG A 46 2.83 13.02 -3.36
C ARG A 46 3.56 12.68 -2.09
N GLU A 47 3.07 11.68 -1.35
CA GLU A 47 3.66 11.31 -0.06
C GLU A 47 3.65 9.80 0.14
N VAL A 48 4.76 9.29 0.68
CA VAL A 48 4.94 7.86 1.00
C VAL A 48 5.51 7.67 2.39
N LEU A 49 5.24 6.50 2.96
CA LEU A 49 5.83 5.97 4.17
C LEU A 49 6.68 4.74 3.80
N ILE A 50 7.96 4.78 4.15
CA ILE A 50 8.86 3.63 4.15
C ILE A 50 9.37 3.39 5.56
N SER A 51 9.89 2.20 5.87
CA SER A 51 10.57 1.94 7.16
C SER A 51 12.07 1.99 7.03
N TRP A 52 12.71 2.38 8.13
CA TRP A 52 14.12 2.15 8.30
C TRP A 52 14.40 0.67 8.65
N PRO A 53 15.35 -0.01 7.97
CA PRO A 53 15.79 -1.35 8.31
C PRO A 53 16.38 -1.39 9.73
N SER A 54 15.70 -2.09 10.63
CA SER A 54 16.10 -2.19 12.03
C SER A 54 17.18 -3.23 12.25
N ASP A 55 17.88 -3.14 13.38
CA ASP A 55 18.89 -4.14 13.77
C ASP A 55 18.29 -5.54 14.02
N ALA A 56 16.96 -5.67 14.12
CA ALA A 56 16.31 -6.98 14.24
C ALA A 56 16.62 -7.92 13.05
N LEU A 57 16.98 -7.35 11.89
CA LEU A 57 17.35 -8.13 10.70
C LEU A 57 18.64 -8.94 10.88
N THR A 58 19.53 -8.56 11.80
CA THR A 58 20.78 -9.32 12.05
C THR A 58 20.59 -10.48 13.03
N ALA A 59 19.42 -10.57 13.67
CA ALA A 59 19.10 -11.61 14.65
C ALA A 59 18.29 -12.77 14.04
N ILE A 60 18.20 -12.83 12.71
CA ILE A 60 17.47 -13.87 11.99
C ILE A 60 18.43 -15.05 11.76
N ASP A 61 18.15 -16.18 12.42
CA ASP A 61 18.92 -17.42 12.25
C ASP A 61 18.54 -18.15 10.96
N ASP A 62 17.24 -18.31 10.71
CA ASP A 62 16.68 -18.91 9.50
C ASP A 62 15.77 -17.90 8.79
N PRO A 63 16.17 -17.36 7.62
CA PRO A 63 15.34 -16.45 6.83
C PRO A 63 13.94 -16.99 6.54
N ALA A 64 13.79 -18.30 6.32
CA ALA A 64 12.52 -18.91 5.95
C ALA A 64 11.48 -18.84 7.10
N GLU A 65 11.92 -18.91 8.35
CA GLU A 65 11.05 -18.78 9.53
C GLU A 65 10.45 -17.36 9.64
N GLU A 66 11.13 -16.36 9.07
CA GLU A 66 10.69 -14.97 8.98
C GLU A 66 10.12 -14.61 7.60
N LEU A 67 9.73 -15.60 6.78
CA LEU A 67 9.17 -15.41 5.43
C LEU A 67 10.11 -14.74 4.42
N MET A 68 11.42 -14.83 4.65
CA MET A 68 12.46 -14.33 3.76
C MET A 68 13.10 -15.47 2.96
N LEU A 69 13.72 -15.13 1.83
CA LEU A 69 14.37 -16.08 0.93
C LEU A 69 15.83 -16.31 1.33
N GLU A 70 16.51 -15.25 1.74
CA GLU A 70 17.94 -15.24 2.04
C GLU A 70 18.25 -14.29 3.20
N ALA A 71 19.45 -14.43 3.77
CA ALA A 71 19.93 -13.53 4.82
C ALA A 71 20.19 -12.12 4.27
N ILE A 72 19.79 -11.11 5.05
CA ILE A 72 19.89 -9.70 4.66
C ILE A 72 21.23 -9.10 5.11
N ASP A 73 21.91 -8.39 4.21
CA ASP A 73 23.03 -7.52 4.55
C ASP A 73 22.49 -6.17 5.05
N LEU A 74 22.54 -5.98 6.37
CA LEU A 74 21.98 -4.79 7.03
C LEU A 74 22.60 -3.47 6.52
N PRO A 75 23.94 -3.32 6.41
CA PRO A 75 24.53 -2.16 5.76
C PRO A 75 24.04 -1.91 4.34
N ALA A 76 23.89 -2.95 3.52
CA ALA A 76 23.45 -2.83 2.13
C ALA A 76 21.99 -2.40 2.03
N ILE A 77 21.07 -3.03 2.77
CA ILE A 77 19.64 -2.67 2.72
C ILE A 77 19.41 -1.23 3.19
N ARG A 78 20.19 -0.74 4.17
CA ARG A 78 20.13 0.67 4.61
C ARG A 78 20.56 1.65 3.53
N ARG A 79 21.64 1.36 2.81
CA ARG A 79 22.05 2.15 1.63
C ARG A 79 20.97 2.14 0.53
N GLN A 80 20.31 1.00 0.34
CA GLN A 80 19.18 0.90 -0.59
C GLN A 80 17.99 1.73 -0.11
N THR A 81 17.64 1.70 1.19
CA THR A 81 16.59 2.57 1.77
C THR A 81 16.87 4.05 1.50
N GLU A 82 18.10 4.50 1.74
CA GLU A 82 18.51 5.89 1.48
C GLU A 82 18.44 6.24 -0.01
N SER A 83 18.87 5.34 -0.89
CA SER A 83 18.79 5.53 -2.34
C SER A 83 17.36 5.59 -2.86
N ILE A 84 16.47 4.75 -2.33
CA ILE A 84 15.03 4.76 -2.65
C ILE A 84 14.39 6.07 -2.19
N ALA A 85 14.70 6.52 -0.98
CA ALA A 85 14.21 7.80 -0.46
C ALA A 85 14.67 8.97 -1.34
N ALA A 86 15.96 9.02 -1.66
CA ALA A 86 16.53 10.07 -2.51
C ALA A 86 15.91 10.08 -3.93
N LEU A 87 15.65 8.90 -4.52
CA LEU A 87 14.96 8.81 -5.80
C LEU A 87 13.55 9.39 -5.73
N TYR A 88 12.74 9.00 -4.74
CA TYR A 88 11.41 9.58 -4.54
C TYR A 88 11.46 11.10 -4.35
N GLU A 89 12.39 11.61 -3.54
CA GLU A 89 12.56 13.05 -3.31
C GLU A 89 12.93 13.80 -4.60
N SER A 90 13.81 13.22 -5.42
CA SER A 90 14.16 13.76 -6.74
C SER A 90 12.99 13.84 -7.72
N LEU A 91 11.98 12.97 -7.52
CA LEU A 91 10.74 12.93 -8.30
C LEU A 91 9.63 13.81 -7.66
N GLY A 92 9.97 14.58 -6.62
CA GLY A 92 9.06 15.50 -5.94
C GLY A 92 8.08 14.82 -4.98
N VAL A 93 8.38 13.59 -4.55
CA VAL A 93 7.59 12.85 -3.55
C VAL A 93 8.16 13.10 -2.15
N VAL A 94 7.31 13.45 -1.19
CA VAL A 94 7.69 13.56 0.22
C VAL A 94 7.82 12.16 0.81
N VAL A 95 8.99 11.86 1.39
CA VAL A 95 9.27 10.55 2.00
C VAL A 95 9.25 10.68 3.52
N HIS A 96 8.37 9.92 4.15
CA HIS A 96 8.38 9.69 5.60
C HIS A 96 9.11 8.36 5.88
N ILE A 97 10.12 8.39 6.74
CA ILE A 97 10.85 7.17 7.14
C ILE A 97 10.47 6.82 8.58
N ALA A 98 9.72 5.74 8.76
CA ALA A 98 9.39 5.21 10.07
C ALA A 98 10.64 4.67 10.77
N ARG A 99 10.92 5.22 11.96
CA ARG A 99 11.98 4.78 12.88
C ARG A 99 11.35 4.48 14.25
N PRO A 100 10.76 3.28 14.44
CA PRO A 100 10.17 2.90 15.71
C PRO A 100 11.14 3.03 16.88
N ALA A 101 10.63 3.45 18.04
CA ALA A 101 11.46 3.59 19.25
C ALA A 101 11.90 2.24 19.84
N THR A 102 11.17 1.16 19.52
CA THR A 102 11.53 -0.22 19.88
C THR A 102 11.68 -1.05 18.61
N PRO A 103 12.58 -2.06 18.58
CA PRO A 103 12.80 -2.86 17.39
C PRO A 103 11.50 -3.51 16.86
N PRO A 104 11.11 -3.22 15.62
CA PRO A 104 9.96 -3.87 14.98
C PRO A 104 10.33 -5.29 14.50
N PRO A 105 9.34 -6.11 14.12
CA PRO A 105 9.58 -7.42 13.48
C PRO A 105 10.28 -7.25 12.12
N PRO A 106 10.95 -8.29 11.61
CA PRO A 106 11.72 -8.23 10.37
C PRO A 106 10.96 -7.70 9.14
N ASN A 107 9.71 -8.13 8.90
CA ASN A 107 8.96 -7.72 7.70
C ASN A 107 8.27 -6.35 7.83
N TYR A 108 8.55 -5.58 8.89
CA TYR A 108 8.15 -4.16 8.98
C TYR A 108 8.75 -3.30 7.84
N LEU A 109 9.64 -3.88 7.03
CA LEU A 109 10.12 -3.37 5.74
C LEU A 109 8.99 -3.07 4.73
N PHE A 110 7.89 -3.82 4.76
CA PHE A 110 6.88 -3.81 3.70
C PHE A 110 5.63 -3.01 4.08
N MET A 111 5.76 -1.68 4.05
CA MET A 111 4.70 -0.75 4.48
C MET A 111 3.40 -0.87 3.70
N ARG A 112 3.46 -1.25 2.41
CA ARG A 112 2.28 -1.44 1.57
C ARG A 112 1.32 -2.49 2.13
N ASP A 113 1.85 -3.47 2.86
CA ASP A 113 1.05 -4.57 3.40
C ASP A 113 0.34 -4.17 4.69
N LEU A 114 0.85 -3.17 5.41
CA LEU A 114 0.47 -2.92 6.81
C LEU A 114 -0.75 -2.01 6.94
N PHE A 115 -1.15 -1.33 5.87
CA PHE A 115 -2.35 -0.54 5.82
C PHE A 115 -2.82 -0.34 4.38
N PHE A 116 -4.10 -0.01 4.23
CA PHE A 116 -4.70 0.46 3.00
C PHE A 116 -5.21 1.87 3.21
N MET A 117 -4.86 2.79 2.32
CA MET A 117 -5.26 4.19 2.44
C MET A 117 -6.56 4.43 1.66
N THR A 118 -7.51 5.10 2.30
CA THR A 118 -8.72 5.64 1.67
C THR A 118 -8.56 7.16 1.47
N THR A 119 -9.55 7.82 0.85
CA THR A 119 -9.58 9.29 0.76
C THR A 119 -9.74 9.99 2.11
N GLU A 120 -10.07 9.24 3.17
CA GLU A 120 -10.36 9.76 4.51
C GLU A 120 -9.37 9.31 5.58
N GLY A 121 -8.48 8.36 5.28
CA GLY A 121 -7.46 7.88 6.21
C GLY A 121 -7.07 6.42 6.00
N ALA A 122 -6.31 5.87 6.93
CA ALA A 122 -5.79 4.51 6.82
C ALA A 122 -6.72 3.48 7.47
N VAL A 123 -6.90 2.36 6.78
CA VAL A 123 -7.36 1.09 7.36
C VAL A 123 -6.14 0.25 7.70
N VAL A 124 -5.91 0.01 8.99
CA VAL A 124 -4.78 -0.80 9.46
C VAL A 124 -5.05 -2.28 9.19
N ALA A 125 -4.04 -2.95 8.62
CA ALA A 125 -4.13 -4.33 8.17
C ALA A 125 -4.05 -5.35 9.33
N ARG A 126 -4.38 -6.61 9.03
CA ARG A 126 -4.22 -7.75 9.93
C ARG A 126 -3.57 -8.90 9.14
N PRO A 127 -2.23 -8.93 9.06
CA PRO A 127 -1.49 -9.91 8.28
C PRO A 127 -1.88 -11.35 8.62
N ALA A 128 -1.90 -12.21 7.60
CA ALA A 128 -2.31 -13.59 7.76
C ALA A 128 -1.28 -14.44 8.52
N ALA A 129 0.00 -14.14 8.31
CA ALA A 129 1.09 -14.88 8.92
C ALA A 129 1.35 -14.41 10.38
N PRO A 130 1.39 -15.31 11.37
CA PRO A 130 1.67 -14.94 12.77
C PRO A 130 2.98 -14.19 12.97
N GLN A 131 4.01 -14.51 12.17
CA GLN A 131 5.30 -13.81 12.14
C GLN A 131 5.13 -12.30 12.00
N ARG A 132 4.14 -11.90 11.18
CA ARG A 132 3.86 -10.50 10.84
C ARG A 132 2.82 -9.83 11.74
N ALA A 133 2.21 -10.56 12.67
CA ALA A 133 1.07 -10.07 13.45
C ALA A 133 1.40 -8.84 14.33
N ARG A 134 2.68 -8.62 14.65
CA ARG A 134 3.13 -7.47 15.44
C ARG A 134 3.38 -6.21 14.61
N GLU A 135 3.52 -6.30 13.29
CA GLU A 135 3.91 -5.19 12.42
C GLU A 135 2.87 -4.06 12.35
N PRO A 136 1.55 -4.34 12.21
CA PRO A 136 0.56 -3.27 12.00
C PRO A 136 0.49 -2.25 13.12
N ARG A 137 0.82 -2.64 14.37
CA ARG A 137 0.84 -1.69 15.50
C ARG A 137 1.90 -0.60 15.33
N PHE A 138 3.04 -0.94 14.73
CA PHE A 138 4.13 0.00 14.46
C PHE A 138 3.79 0.88 13.26
N ALA A 139 3.07 0.34 12.26
CA ALA A 139 2.57 1.15 11.15
C ALA A 139 1.53 2.16 11.63
N ALA A 140 0.58 1.72 12.48
CA ALA A 140 -0.41 2.61 13.10
C ALA A 140 0.25 3.73 13.93
N GLU A 141 1.30 3.42 14.69
CA GLU A 141 2.07 4.43 15.43
C GLU A 141 2.74 5.45 14.48
N ALA A 142 3.37 4.97 13.40
CA ALA A 142 4.01 5.84 12.42
C ALA A 142 2.99 6.77 11.72
N LEU A 143 1.86 6.21 11.29
CA LEU A 143 0.75 6.96 10.68
C LEU A 143 0.20 8.03 11.64
N ALA A 144 -0.04 7.67 12.91
CA ALA A 144 -0.53 8.61 13.92
C ALA A 144 0.47 9.74 14.18
N ARG A 145 1.78 9.45 14.25
CA ARG A 145 2.83 10.47 14.41
C ARG A 145 2.90 11.44 13.23
N ILE A 146 2.59 10.98 12.03
CA ILE A 146 2.52 11.82 10.81
C ILE A 146 1.23 12.68 10.80
N GLY A 147 0.24 12.35 11.64
CA GLY A 147 -1.07 13.01 11.66
C GLY A 147 -2.06 12.41 10.68
N ILE A 148 -1.86 11.16 10.26
CA ILE A 148 -2.82 10.42 9.42
C ILE A 148 -3.92 9.82 10.30
N PRO A 149 -5.20 10.04 10.00
CA PRO A 149 -6.29 9.41 10.72
C PRO A 149 -6.33 7.91 10.45
N ILE A 150 -6.55 7.11 11.50
CA ILE A 150 -6.88 5.69 11.38
C ILE A 150 -8.39 5.56 11.40
N VAL A 151 -8.99 5.26 10.24
CA VAL A 151 -10.45 5.14 10.09
C VAL A 151 -10.96 3.76 10.50
N ALA A 152 -10.12 2.73 10.37
CA ALA A 152 -10.46 1.38 10.82
C ALA A 152 -9.23 0.49 11.06
N THR A 153 -9.48 -0.67 11.68
CA THR A 153 -8.50 -1.75 11.81
C THR A 153 -9.22 -3.08 11.56
N ILE A 154 -8.64 -3.93 10.70
CA ILE A 154 -9.17 -5.26 10.43
C ILE A 154 -9.07 -6.12 11.69
N ARG A 155 -10.16 -6.83 12.02
CA ARG A 155 -10.32 -7.51 13.31
C ARG A 155 -10.99 -8.88 13.21
N GLY A 156 -11.03 -9.59 14.33
CA GLY A 156 -11.69 -10.90 14.42
C GLY A 156 -11.04 -11.94 13.49
N ALA A 157 -11.86 -12.59 12.66
CA ALA A 157 -11.40 -13.58 11.68
C ALA A 157 -10.92 -12.96 10.35
N GLY A 158 -10.94 -11.64 10.21
CA GLY A 158 -10.44 -10.95 9.01
C GLY A 158 -8.93 -11.06 8.89
N LEU A 159 -8.44 -11.45 7.72
CA LEU A 159 -7.03 -11.43 7.35
C LEU A 159 -6.89 -10.51 6.15
N PHE A 160 -5.99 -9.55 6.22
CA PHE A 160 -5.80 -8.53 5.20
C PHE A 160 -4.36 -8.05 5.19
N GLU A 161 -3.81 -7.90 3.99
CA GLU A 161 -2.56 -7.18 3.73
C GLU A 161 -2.83 -6.13 2.63
N GLY A 162 -2.40 -4.89 2.84
CA GLY A 162 -2.76 -3.74 1.99
C GLY A 162 -2.36 -3.86 0.52
N ALA A 163 -1.34 -4.65 0.20
CA ALA A 163 -0.93 -4.95 -1.18
C ALA A 163 -1.97 -5.76 -1.97
N ASP A 164 -2.99 -6.33 -1.31
CA ASP A 164 -4.13 -6.94 -2.00
C ASP A 164 -5.18 -5.94 -2.44
N ALA A 165 -5.24 -4.73 -1.88
CA ALA A 165 -6.25 -3.72 -2.22
C ALA A 165 -5.67 -2.59 -3.07
N LEU A 166 -6.19 -2.44 -4.29
CA LEU A 166 -5.71 -1.47 -5.27
C LEU A 166 -6.84 -0.56 -5.74
N TRP A 167 -6.66 0.75 -5.62
CA TRP A 167 -7.58 1.72 -6.20
C TRP A 167 -7.45 1.75 -7.72
N PHE A 168 -8.52 1.39 -8.44
CA PHE A 168 -8.56 1.59 -9.89
C PHE A 168 -8.91 3.05 -10.19
N ASN A 169 -10.05 3.52 -9.65
CA ASN A 169 -10.53 4.89 -9.74
C ASN A 169 -11.43 5.22 -8.54
N ALA A 170 -11.91 6.46 -8.47
CA ALA A 170 -12.74 6.99 -7.38
C ALA A 170 -13.95 6.13 -6.97
N LYS A 171 -14.41 5.24 -7.85
CA LYS A 171 -15.59 4.38 -7.61
C LYS A 171 -15.23 2.91 -7.43
N ASN A 172 -14.01 2.48 -7.71
CA ASN A 172 -13.68 1.07 -7.82
C ASN A 172 -12.33 0.74 -7.16
N VAL A 173 -12.37 -0.21 -6.25
CA VAL A 173 -11.22 -0.84 -5.60
C VAL A 173 -11.24 -2.33 -5.94
N LEU A 174 -10.10 -2.88 -6.36
CA LEU A 174 -9.91 -4.31 -6.49
C LEU A 174 -9.30 -4.88 -5.22
N ILE A 175 -9.74 -6.06 -4.79
CA ILE A 175 -9.14 -6.79 -3.67
C ILE A 175 -8.79 -8.23 -4.02
N GLY A 176 -7.52 -8.60 -3.86
CA GLY A 176 -7.07 -9.97 -3.96
C GLY A 176 -7.61 -10.83 -2.81
N VAL A 177 -8.17 -12.00 -3.12
CA VAL A 177 -8.64 -12.96 -2.10
C VAL A 177 -7.93 -14.29 -2.28
N ALA A 178 -7.12 -14.66 -1.29
CA ALA A 178 -6.42 -15.94 -1.19
C ALA A 178 -5.90 -16.19 0.25
N ARG A 179 -4.59 -16.40 0.41
CA ARG A 179 -3.96 -16.76 1.70
C ARG A 179 -3.69 -15.55 2.60
N ARG A 180 -3.27 -14.42 2.01
CA ARG A 180 -2.92 -13.19 2.76
C ARG A 180 -4.14 -12.34 3.10
N THR A 181 -5.15 -12.37 2.22
CA THR A 181 -6.42 -11.67 2.39
C THR A 181 -7.60 -12.62 2.22
N ASN A 182 -8.55 -12.60 3.15
CA ASN A 182 -9.73 -13.49 3.14
C ASN A 182 -11.06 -12.73 2.96
N ASN A 183 -12.13 -13.48 2.69
CA ASN A 183 -13.47 -12.91 2.48
C ASN A 183 -14.00 -12.10 3.67
N GLU A 184 -13.57 -12.41 4.89
CA GLU A 184 -13.97 -11.65 6.07
C GLU A 184 -13.36 -10.24 6.07
N ALA A 185 -12.14 -10.05 5.54
CA ALA A 185 -11.60 -8.71 5.31
C ALA A 185 -12.39 -7.94 4.27
N THR A 186 -12.77 -8.57 3.15
CA THR A 186 -13.65 -7.95 2.15
C THR A 186 -14.95 -7.45 2.79
N ARG A 187 -15.59 -8.29 3.62
CA ARG A 187 -16.82 -7.93 4.35
C ARG A 187 -16.64 -6.74 5.30
N GLN A 188 -15.45 -6.58 5.91
CA GLN A 188 -15.15 -5.44 6.78
C GLN A 188 -14.80 -4.17 6.00
N LEU A 189 -14.15 -4.29 4.84
CA LEU A 189 -13.74 -3.15 4.00
C LEU A 189 -14.88 -2.57 3.17
N SER A 190 -15.81 -3.40 2.68
CA SER A 190 -16.94 -2.95 1.85
C SER A 190 -17.71 -1.76 2.44
N PRO A 191 -18.22 -1.78 3.69
CA PRO A 191 -18.96 -0.64 4.22
C PRO A 191 -18.12 0.64 4.36
N ILE A 192 -16.81 0.52 4.64
CA ILE A 192 -15.90 1.67 4.73
C ILE A 192 -15.77 2.35 3.35
N LEU A 193 -15.66 1.54 2.29
CA LEU A 193 -15.57 2.05 0.92
C LEU A 193 -16.91 2.58 0.41
N ASP A 194 -18.02 1.92 0.76
CA ASP A 194 -19.37 2.35 0.39
C ASP A 194 -19.69 3.75 0.96
N GLU A 195 -19.27 4.04 2.20
CA GLU A 195 -19.44 5.35 2.85
C GLU A 195 -18.76 6.50 2.08
N ILE A 196 -17.65 6.21 1.39
CA ILE A 196 -16.93 7.18 0.56
C ILE A 196 -17.26 7.06 -0.94
N GLY A 197 -18.28 6.26 -1.29
CA GLY A 197 -18.80 6.14 -2.65
C GLY A 197 -18.03 5.20 -3.59
N ALA A 198 -17.20 4.31 -3.03
CA ALA A 198 -16.41 3.33 -3.78
C ALA A 198 -16.90 1.90 -3.54
N ARG A 199 -16.83 1.06 -4.58
CA ARG A 199 -17.16 -0.36 -4.52
C ARG A 199 -15.90 -1.22 -4.51
N LEU A 200 -15.94 -2.27 -3.69
CA LEU A 200 -14.90 -3.29 -3.61
C LEU A 200 -15.23 -4.50 -4.49
N THR A 201 -14.37 -4.84 -5.43
CA THR A 201 -14.48 -6.01 -6.32
C THR A 201 -13.44 -7.05 -5.94
N ALA A 202 -13.88 -8.23 -5.52
CA ALA A 202 -12.99 -9.32 -5.14
C ALA A 202 -12.45 -10.05 -6.37
N ILE A 203 -11.13 -10.28 -6.38
CA ILE A 203 -10.40 -11.00 -7.42
C ILE A 203 -9.77 -12.25 -6.77
N PRO A 204 -10.24 -13.46 -7.12
CA PRO A 204 -9.69 -14.69 -6.55
C PRO A 204 -8.27 -14.94 -7.07
N LEU A 205 -7.29 -15.01 -6.17
CA LEU A 205 -5.89 -15.20 -6.59
C LEU A 205 -5.50 -16.69 -6.58
N PRO A 206 -4.72 -17.15 -7.57
CA PRO A 206 -4.26 -18.54 -7.61
C PRO A 206 -3.16 -18.82 -6.56
N ASN A 207 -2.90 -20.10 -6.32
CA ASN A 207 -1.77 -20.52 -5.48
C ASN A 207 -0.43 -20.01 -6.03
N GLY A 208 0.49 -19.66 -5.12
CA GLY A 208 1.82 -19.15 -5.47
C GLY A 208 1.87 -17.66 -5.81
N VAL A 209 0.76 -16.94 -5.63
CA VAL A 209 0.72 -15.48 -5.63
C VAL A 209 0.67 -14.99 -4.19
N GLN A 210 1.50 -14.00 -3.85
CA GLN A 210 1.46 -13.39 -2.51
C GLN A 210 0.30 -12.39 -2.40
N HIS A 211 0.19 -11.46 -3.35
CA HIS A 211 -0.81 -10.38 -3.37
C HIS A 211 -1.28 -10.01 -4.78
N LEU A 212 -2.41 -9.30 -4.87
CA LEU A 212 -2.94 -8.75 -6.13
C LEU A 212 -1.95 -7.81 -6.82
N LEU A 213 -1.21 -6.98 -6.09
CA LEU A 213 -0.15 -6.11 -6.63
C LEU A 213 0.91 -6.88 -7.44
N GLY A 214 1.16 -8.14 -7.07
CA GLY A 214 2.06 -9.04 -7.78
C GLY A 214 1.43 -9.75 -8.99
N VAL A 215 0.21 -9.38 -9.38
CA VAL A 215 -0.54 -9.92 -10.53
C VAL A 215 -0.97 -8.81 -11.48
N VAL A 216 -1.39 -7.66 -10.94
CA VAL A 216 -1.76 -6.46 -11.69
C VAL A 216 -1.23 -5.22 -10.99
N ASN A 217 -0.72 -4.28 -11.76
CA ASN A 217 -0.30 -2.98 -11.26
C ASN A 217 -0.59 -1.91 -12.34
N PHE A 218 -1.21 -0.81 -11.94
CA PHE A 218 -1.78 0.16 -12.88
C PHE A 218 -0.73 1.18 -13.33
N LEU A 219 -0.53 1.31 -14.65
CA LEU A 219 0.42 2.22 -15.27
C LEU A 219 -0.24 3.57 -15.61
N ALA A 220 -1.52 3.55 -15.97
CA ALA A 220 -2.38 4.70 -16.24
C ALA A 220 -3.86 4.30 -16.05
N GLY A 221 -4.79 5.25 -16.15
CA GLY A 221 -6.23 4.96 -16.00
C GLY A 221 -6.78 4.01 -17.06
N ASP A 222 -6.09 3.89 -18.19
CA ASP A 222 -6.41 3.07 -19.36
C ASP A 222 -5.37 1.96 -19.63
N LEU A 223 -4.39 1.76 -18.74
CA LEU A 223 -3.28 0.82 -18.97
C LEU A 223 -2.80 0.14 -17.69
N ALA A 224 -2.67 -1.18 -17.70
CA ALA A 224 -2.17 -1.96 -16.58
C ALA A 224 -1.09 -2.97 -17.02
N ALA A 225 -0.08 -3.18 -16.18
CA ALA A 225 0.80 -4.33 -16.30
C ALA A 225 0.11 -5.56 -15.70
N VAL A 226 0.15 -6.69 -16.40
CA VAL A 226 -0.54 -7.93 -16.00
C VAL A 226 0.41 -9.12 -16.14
N ARG A 227 0.55 -9.93 -15.08
CA ARG A 227 1.23 -11.24 -15.17
C ARG A 227 0.26 -12.27 -15.73
N SER A 228 0.26 -12.41 -17.04
CA SER A 228 -0.77 -13.16 -17.77
C SER A 228 -0.92 -14.62 -17.35
N ALA A 229 0.17 -15.29 -16.96
CA ALA A 229 0.11 -16.66 -16.46
C ALA A 229 -0.49 -16.79 -15.04
N LYS A 230 -0.72 -15.69 -14.33
CA LYS A 230 -1.23 -15.62 -12.95
C LYS A 230 -2.52 -14.82 -12.81
N ALA A 231 -2.90 -14.07 -13.83
CA ALA A 231 -4.11 -13.26 -13.85
C ALA A 231 -5.35 -14.16 -13.97
N PRO A 232 -6.31 -14.10 -13.03
CA PRO A 232 -7.56 -14.84 -13.13
C PRO A 232 -8.49 -14.21 -14.17
N SER A 233 -9.46 -14.98 -14.66
CA SER A 233 -10.47 -14.52 -15.63
C SER A 233 -11.21 -13.26 -15.17
N GLU A 234 -11.54 -13.18 -13.89
CA GLU A 234 -12.29 -12.10 -13.25
C GLU A 234 -11.53 -10.77 -13.35
N LEU A 235 -10.20 -10.83 -13.27
CA LEU A 235 -9.36 -9.65 -13.47
C LEU A 235 -9.40 -9.21 -14.94
N HIS A 236 -9.26 -10.14 -15.89
CA HIS A 236 -9.35 -9.79 -17.31
C HIS A 236 -10.72 -9.22 -17.67
N THR A 237 -11.81 -9.82 -17.20
CA THR A 237 -13.17 -9.29 -17.39
C THR A 237 -13.31 -7.88 -16.84
N PHE A 238 -12.81 -7.63 -15.61
CA PHE A 238 -12.85 -6.29 -15.03
C PHE A 238 -12.09 -5.28 -15.89
N LEU A 239 -10.88 -5.61 -16.33
CA LEU A 239 -10.05 -4.72 -17.15
C LEU A 239 -10.71 -4.43 -18.51
N ASP A 240 -11.26 -5.46 -19.16
CA ASP A 240 -11.93 -5.33 -20.45
C ASP A 240 -13.22 -4.47 -20.35
N GLU A 241 -14.04 -4.70 -19.32
CA GLU A 241 -15.26 -3.92 -19.07
C GLU A 241 -14.97 -2.43 -18.80
N HIS A 242 -13.78 -2.11 -18.31
CA HIS A 242 -13.33 -0.75 -18.04
C HIS A 242 -12.44 -0.17 -19.14
N GLY A 243 -12.23 -0.90 -20.25
CA GLY A 243 -11.44 -0.44 -21.38
C GLY A 243 -9.95 -0.26 -21.08
N VAL A 244 -9.39 -1.09 -20.21
CA VAL A 244 -7.98 -1.03 -19.80
C VAL A 244 -7.12 -1.93 -20.70
N GLU A 245 -6.16 -1.32 -21.40
CA GLU A 245 -5.15 -2.04 -22.16
C GLU A 245 -4.20 -2.78 -21.22
N GLN A 246 -3.75 -3.98 -21.62
CA GLN A 246 -2.97 -4.88 -20.78
C GLN A 246 -1.56 -5.06 -21.35
N VAL A 247 -0.55 -4.58 -20.61
CA VAL A 247 0.85 -4.92 -20.86
C VAL A 247 1.12 -6.32 -20.30
N SER A 248 1.07 -7.33 -21.17
CA SER A 248 1.33 -8.73 -20.80
C SER A 248 2.79 -8.93 -20.40
N LEU A 249 3.01 -9.36 -19.16
CA LEU A 249 4.31 -9.79 -18.65
C LEU A 249 4.34 -11.31 -18.55
N GLU A 250 5.07 -11.93 -19.47
CA GLU A 250 5.29 -13.37 -19.49
C GLU A 250 6.29 -13.81 -18.41
N PRO A 251 6.20 -15.07 -17.91
CA PRO A 251 7.17 -15.63 -16.99
C PRO A 251 8.61 -15.47 -17.49
N SER A 252 9.49 -14.98 -16.63
CA SER A 252 10.91 -14.75 -16.91
C SER A 252 11.67 -14.50 -15.61
N ASP A 253 13.01 -14.59 -15.64
CA ASP A 253 13.82 -14.28 -14.46
C ASP A 253 13.59 -12.83 -13.96
N GLU A 254 13.38 -11.86 -14.86
CA GLU A 254 13.10 -10.46 -14.46
C GLU A 254 11.76 -10.34 -13.73
N VAL A 255 10.72 -11.02 -14.22
CA VAL A 255 9.39 -10.97 -13.62
C VAL A 255 9.31 -11.80 -12.33
N ASP A 256 9.84 -13.02 -12.33
CA ASP A 256 9.63 -14.01 -11.27
C ASP A 256 10.67 -13.96 -10.15
N ARG A 257 11.91 -13.51 -10.43
CA ARG A 257 12.99 -13.41 -9.43
C ARG A 257 13.38 -11.98 -9.10
N LEU A 258 13.48 -11.10 -10.10
CA LEU A 258 13.86 -9.70 -9.89
C LEU A 258 12.67 -8.78 -9.61
N GLY A 259 11.46 -9.31 -9.68
CA GLY A 259 10.24 -8.61 -9.27
C GLY A 259 9.87 -7.44 -10.19
N ALA A 260 10.14 -7.51 -11.50
CA ALA A 260 9.92 -6.42 -12.45
C ALA A 260 8.47 -5.86 -12.54
N MET A 261 7.49 -6.57 -11.98
CA MET A 261 6.11 -6.11 -11.79
C MET A 261 5.90 -5.27 -10.51
N ASN A 262 6.79 -5.40 -9.53
CA ASN A 262 6.70 -4.76 -8.22
C ASN A 262 7.13 -3.28 -8.27
N PHE A 263 6.59 -2.51 -9.21
CA PHE A 263 6.86 -1.09 -9.38
C PHE A 263 5.89 -0.22 -8.57
N VAL A 264 6.21 1.06 -8.46
CA VAL A 264 5.31 2.11 -7.96
C VAL A 264 5.08 3.13 -9.06
N THR A 265 3.81 3.38 -9.39
CA THR A 265 3.44 4.44 -10.33
C THR A 265 3.60 5.80 -9.67
N ILE A 266 4.44 6.65 -10.25
CA ILE A 266 4.72 8.02 -9.81
C ILE A 266 3.68 8.98 -10.36
N ALA A 267 3.30 8.80 -11.62
CA ALA A 267 2.24 9.51 -12.31
C ALA A 267 1.77 8.64 -13.49
N PRO A 268 0.68 8.99 -14.20
CA PRO A 268 0.26 8.22 -15.36
C PRO A 268 1.41 8.08 -16.36
N ARG A 269 1.77 6.83 -16.67
CA ARG A 269 2.90 6.46 -17.55
C ARG A 269 4.30 6.82 -17.02
N GLU A 270 4.47 6.92 -15.71
CA GLU A 270 5.76 7.16 -15.05
C GLU A 270 5.89 6.24 -13.83
N ILE A 271 6.92 5.38 -13.77
CA ILE A 271 7.07 4.37 -12.71
C ILE A 271 8.47 4.38 -12.09
N VAL A 272 8.56 3.94 -10.84
CA VAL A 272 9.79 3.45 -10.20
C VAL A 272 9.74 1.93 -10.16
N MET A 273 10.71 1.26 -10.78
CA MET A 273 10.79 -0.20 -10.89
C MET A 273 12.13 -0.75 -10.37
N PRO A 274 12.23 -2.05 -10.04
CA PRO A 274 13.51 -2.67 -9.74
C PRO A 274 14.52 -2.48 -10.89
N ALA A 275 15.76 -2.17 -10.52
CA ALA A 275 16.88 -2.21 -11.46
C ALA A 275 17.15 -3.64 -11.96
N ALA A 276 18.07 -3.77 -12.92
CA ALA A 276 18.47 -5.04 -13.52
C ALA A 276 17.34 -5.80 -14.26
N CYS A 277 16.29 -5.09 -14.69
CA CYS A 277 15.18 -5.64 -15.48
C CYS A 277 15.10 -5.00 -16.89
N PRO A 278 16.16 -5.09 -17.72
CA PRO A 278 16.23 -4.34 -18.98
C PRO A 278 15.18 -4.75 -20.00
N ARG A 279 14.80 -6.03 -20.08
CA ARG A 279 13.79 -6.50 -21.05
C ARG A 279 12.40 -6.03 -20.66
N THR A 280 12.06 -6.12 -19.37
CA THR A 280 10.77 -5.60 -18.89
C THR A 280 10.70 -4.08 -18.99
N ARG A 281 11.79 -3.37 -18.71
CA ARG A 281 11.89 -1.92 -18.95
C ARG A 281 11.63 -1.56 -20.40
N GLU A 282 12.24 -2.28 -21.36
CA GLU A 282 11.99 -2.06 -22.79
C GLU A 282 10.54 -2.32 -23.18
N ILE A 283 9.88 -3.33 -22.58
CA ILE A 283 8.44 -3.56 -22.78
C ILE A 283 7.66 -2.32 -22.34
N TYR A 284 7.86 -1.84 -21.11
CA TYR A 284 7.17 -0.65 -20.61
C TYR A 284 7.42 0.59 -21.50
N GLN A 285 8.66 0.81 -21.93
CA GLN A 285 9.01 1.94 -22.80
C GLN A 285 8.30 1.91 -24.16
N ARG A 286 8.01 0.72 -24.72
CA ARG A 286 7.20 0.59 -25.95
C ARG A 286 5.75 1.04 -25.76
N TYR A 287 5.23 0.95 -24.54
CA TYR A 287 3.94 1.52 -24.15
C TYR A 287 4.05 2.99 -23.72
N GLY A 288 5.20 3.64 -23.94
CA GLY A 288 5.41 5.05 -23.60
C GLY A 288 5.49 5.31 -22.10
N ILE A 289 5.95 4.32 -21.32
CA ILE A 289 6.16 4.46 -19.88
C ILE A 289 7.58 4.97 -19.60
N GLU A 290 7.69 6.06 -18.86
CA GLU A 290 8.95 6.51 -18.26
C GLU A 290 9.29 5.61 -17.05
N CYS A 291 10.51 5.06 -17.06
CA CYS A 291 10.95 4.08 -16.07
C CYS A 291 12.16 4.62 -15.30
N HIS A 292 11.99 4.83 -14.00
CA HIS A 292 13.06 5.11 -13.05
C HIS A 292 13.46 3.81 -12.36
N GLU A 293 14.74 3.48 -12.35
CA GLU A 293 15.23 2.23 -11.79
C GLU A 293 15.88 2.45 -10.43
N VAL A 294 15.67 1.51 -9.51
CA VAL A 294 16.31 1.52 -8.19
C VAL A 294 16.78 0.14 -7.77
N ASP A 295 17.97 0.08 -7.17
CA ASP A 295 18.50 -1.17 -6.62
C ASP A 295 17.73 -1.56 -5.34
N VAL A 296 17.10 -2.72 -5.40
CA VAL A 296 16.33 -3.33 -4.31
C VAL A 296 16.82 -4.75 -4.02
N SER A 297 18.06 -5.08 -4.39
CA SER A 297 18.57 -6.44 -4.31
C SER A 297 18.53 -7.05 -2.90
N GLU A 298 18.66 -6.27 -1.83
CA GLU A 298 18.47 -6.81 -0.47
C GLU A 298 16.99 -6.96 -0.10
N TYR A 299 16.11 -6.10 -0.60
CA TYR A 299 14.66 -6.28 -0.42
C TYR A 299 14.14 -7.53 -1.16
N LEU A 300 14.72 -7.89 -2.31
CA LEU A 300 14.40 -9.12 -3.04
C LEU A 300 14.71 -10.37 -2.21
N LYS A 301 15.78 -10.36 -1.41
CA LYS A 301 16.08 -11.44 -0.45
C LYS A 301 15.02 -11.59 0.64
N ALA A 302 14.28 -10.53 0.95
CA ALA A 302 13.10 -10.55 1.82
C ALA A 302 11.78 -10.72 1.03
N ALA A 303 11.85 -11.18 -0.23
CA ALA A 303 10.70 -11.43 -1.10
C ALA A 303 9.85 -10.19 -1.46
N GLY A 304 10.43 -8.98 -1.47
CA GLY A 304 9.71 -7.76 -1.82
C GLY A 304 10.47 -6.80 -2.74
N GLY A 305 9.76 -5.82 -3.29
CA GLY A 305 10.32 -4.76 -4.15
C GLY A 305 9.74 -3.38 -3.84
N PRO A 306 9.92 -2.39 -4.74
CA PRO A 306 9.43 -1.01 -4.58
C PRO A 306 7.94 -0.92 -4.22
N GLY A 307 7.08 -1.69 -4.87
CA GLY A 307 5.65 -1.75 -4.59
C GLY A 307 5.31 -2.22 -3.17
N CYS A 308 6.05 -3.22 -2.64
CA CYS A 308 5.83 -3.76 -1.30
C CYS A 308 6.35 -2.84 -0.19
N LEU A 309 7.51 -2.20 -0.40
CA LEU A 309 8.12 -1.34 0.62
C LEU A 309 7.42 0.02 0.79
N THR A 310 6.63 0.43 -0.20
CA THR A 310 6.08 1.79 -0.28
C THR A 310 4.63 1.83 0.24
N GLY A 311 4.45 2.34 1.45
CA GLY A 311 3.14 2.70 1.97
C GLY A 311 2.68 4.04 1.40
N ILE A 312 1.69 4.04 0.50
CA ILE A 312 1.23 5.26 -0.14
C ILE A 312 0.37 6.07 0.84
N LEU A 313 0.75 7.31 1.12
CA LEU A 313 0.01 8.20 2.02
C LEU A 313 -0.90 9.16 1.26
N ARG A 314 -0.46 9.64 0.09
CA ARG A 314 -1.20 10.63 -0.70
C ARG A 314 -0.86 10.58 -2.19
N ARG A 315 -1.89 10.70 -3.03
CA ARG A 315 -1.78 11.01 -4.47
C ARG A 315 -2.71 12.18 -4.82
N GLY A 316 -2.43 12.91 -5.91
CA GLY A 316 -3.28 14.00 -6.43
C GLY A 316 -2.58 15.03 -7.29
#